data_AF-A0A966Q2J3-F1
#
_entry.id   AF-A0A966Q2J3-F1
#
_cell.length_a   1.000
_cell.length_b   1.000
_cell.length_c   1.000
_cell.angle_alpha   90.00
_cell.angle_beta   90.00
_cell.angle_gamma   90.00
#
_symmetry.space_group_name_H-M   'P 1'
#
loop_
_entity.id
_entity.type
_entity.pdbx_description
1 polymer ?
#
loop_
_entity_poly.entity_id
_entity_poly.type
_entity_poly.pdbx_seq_one_letter_code
_entity_poly.pdbx_strand_id
1 'polypeptide(L)'
;MPFQPVPLPPTAMQISSEQINKIEYVISHFSFEKIHLAMITLDWVWVSENGELKVPSVAELKAKAAYLLMQTLKNNSEEQYTYSSGGITAKRFLKTDESPELFELSFVLTSCDSEFYQ
;
A
#
# COMPACT_ATOMS: atom_id res chain seq x y z
N MET A 1 -28.44 38.77 12.95
CA MET A 1 -28.22 37.84 11.82
C MET A 1 -27.86 36.48 12.40
N PRO A 2 -28.54 35.39 12.05
CA PRO A 2 -28.18 34.07 12.55
C PRO A 2 -26.93 33.57 11.80
N PHE A 3 -25.96 33.02 12.54
CA PHE A 3 -24.81 32.33 11.96
C PHE A 3 -25.31 31.13 11.16
N GLN A 4 -25.04 31.10 9.85
CA GLN A 4 -25.19 29.88 9.08
C GLN A 4 -23.99 28.98 9.36
N PRO A 5 -24.19 27.67 9.60
CA PRO A 5 -23.07 26.74 9.69
C PRO A 5 -22.35 26.73 8.34
N VAL A 6 -21.04 27.02 8.37
CA VAL A 6 -20.18 26.86 7.20
C VAL A 6 -20.25 25.37 6.80
N PRO A 7 -20.56 25.03 5.54
CA PRO A 7 -20.47 23.66 5.09
C PRO A 7 -19.03 23.20 5.28
N LEU A 8 -18.81 22.21 6.14
CA LEU A 8 -17.54 21.48 6.14
C LEU A 8 -17.34 20.93 4.72
N PRO A 9 -16.18 21.17 4.07
CA PRO A 9 -15.93 20.60 2.77
C PRO A 9 -16.02 19.08 2.89
N PRO A 10 -16.85 18.40 2.09
CA PRO A 10 -16.80 16.95 2.02
C PRO A 10 -15.56 16.60 1.20
N THR A 11 -14.38 16.59 1.82
CA THR A 11 -13.26 15.80 1.28
C THR A 11 -13.53 14.33 1.63
N ALA A 12 -14.71 13.84 1.25
CA ALA A 12 -14.91 12.41 1.11
C ALA A 12 -14.03 12.02 -0.08
N MET A 13 -12.97 11.26 0.17
CA MET A 13 -12.17 10.66 -0.90
C MET A 13 -13.09 9.91 -1.84
N GLN A 14 -13.35 10.49 -3.01
CA GLN A 14 -13.85 9.74 -4.13
C GLN A 14 -12.67 8.95 -4.67
N ILE A 15 -12.51 7.73 -4.15
CA ILE A 15 -11.67 6.72 -4.77
C ILE A 15 -12.24 6.51 -6.18
N SER A 16 -11.44 6.79 -7.20
CA SER A 16 -11.89 6.64 -8.58
C SER A 16 -11.91 5.16 -8.97
N SER A 17 -12.83 4.77 -9.85
CA SER A 17 -12.85 3.41 -10.42
C SER A 17 -11.54 3.08 -11.13
N GLU A 18 -10.87 4.09 -11.69
CA GLU A 18 -9.55 3.93 -12.31
C GLU A 18 -8.48 3.50 -11.27
N GLN A 19 -8.47 4.12 -10.09
CA GLN A 19 -7.54 3.75 -9.02
C GLN A 19 -7.80 2.33 -8.51
N ILE A 20 -9.07 1.94 -8.38
CA ILE A 20 -9.45 0.58 -8.00
C ILE A 20 -8.91 -0.42 -9.03
N ASN A 21 -9.15 -0.17 -10.33
CA ASN A 21 -8.67 -1.03 -11.40
C ASN A 21 -7.14 -1.15 -11.42
N LYS A 22 -6.40 -0.05 -11.16
CA LYS A 22 -4.93 -0.08 -11.07
C LYS A 22 -4.45 -0.92 -9.88
N ILE A 23 -5.10 -0.79 -8.72
CA ILE A 23 -4.78 -1.60 -7.54
C ILE A 23 -5.08 -3.08 -7.81
N GLU A 24 -6.24 -3.41 -8.37
CA GLU A 24 -6.61 -4.77 -8.75
C GLU A 24 -5.64 -5.36 -9.79
N TYR A 25 -5.17 -4.53 -10.73
CA TYR A 25 -4.14 -4.93 -11.68
C TYR A 25 -2.83 -5.30 -10.97
N VAL A 26 -2.34 -4.45 -10.06
CA VAL A 26 -1.11 -4.74 -9.30
C VAL A 26 -1.27 -6.01 -8.46
N ILE A 27 -2.39 -6.17 -7.76
CA ILE A 27 -2.67 -7.37 -6.94
C ILE A 27 -2.80 -8.63 -7.81
N SER A 28 -3.39 -8.56 -9.00
CA SER A 28 -3.53 -9.75 -9.86
C SER A 28 -2.21 -10.20 -10.52
N HIS A 29 -1.27 -9.26 -10.75
CA HIS A 29 0.00 -9.55 -11.42
C HIS A 29 1.16 -9.82 -10.46
N PHE A 30 1.01 -9.46 -9.18
CA PHE A 30 2.04 -9.68 -8.16
C PHE A 30 2.07 -11.14 -7.70
N SER A 31 3.25 -11.76 -7.71
CA SER A 31 3.42 -13.19 -7.37
C SER A 31 3.47 -13.43 -5.85
N PHE A 32 2.29 -13.54 -5.22
CA PHE A 32 2.17 -13.82 -3.78
C PHE A 32 2.72 -15.20 -3.38
N GLU A 33 2.71 -16.15 -4.30
CA GLU A 33 3.21 -17.51 -4.10
C GLU A 33 4.74 -17.50 -3.87
N LYS A 34 5.47 -16.62 -4.57
CA LYS A 34 6.92 -16.43 -4.38
C LYS A 34 7.22 -15.85 -2.99
N ILE A 35 6.39 -14.92 -2.54
CA ILE A 35 6.53 -14.29 -1.22
C ILE A 35 6.25 -15.31 -0.13
N HIS A 36 5.15 -16.04 -0.26
CA HIS A 36 4.78 -17.09 0.68
C HIS A 36 5.90 -18.13 0.82
N LEU A 37 6.49 -18.57 -0.30
CA LEU A 37 7.64 -19.47 -0.29
C LEU A 37 8.85 -18.85 0.43
N ALA A 38 9.16 -17.58 0.17
CA ALA A 38 10.26 -16.87 0.84
C ALA A 38 10.00 -16.76 2.35
N MET A 39 8.77 -16.46 2.76
CA MET A 39 8.40 -16.35 4.17
C MET A 39 8.46 -17.69 4.90
N ILE A 40 8.05 -18.79 4.26
CA ILE A 40 8.28 -20.14 4.79
C ILE A 40 9.77 -20.41 4.95
N THR A 41 10.56 -20.13 3.91
CA THR A 41 12.00 -20.46 3.87
C THR A 41 12.79 -19.70 4.94
N LEU A 42 12.34 -18.51 5.30
CA LEU A 42 13.00 -17.63 6.27
C LEU A 42 12.37 -17.69 7.67
N ASP A 43 11.37 -18.55 7.90
CA ASP A 43 10.53 -18.55 9.10
C ASP A 43 9.98 -17.14 9.43
N TRP A 44 9.63 -16.37 8.40
CA TRP A 44 9.08 -15.02 8.54
C TRP A 44 7.60 -15.12 8.90
N VAL A 45 7.30 -14.85 10.17
CA VAL A 45 5.95 -14.92 10.73
C VAL A 45 5.34 -13.54 10.96
N TRP A 46 4.02 -13.46 10.86
CA TRP A 46 3.22 -12.30 11.27
C TRP A 46 2.39 -12.66 12.51
N VAL A 47 2.00 -11.64 13.27
CA VAL A 47 0.99 -11.78 14.31
C VAL A 47 -0.37 -11.94 13.64
N SER A 48 -1.02 -13.08 13.87
CA SER A 48 -2.39 -13.34 13.43
C SER A 48 -3.42 -12.58 14.28
N GLU A 49 -4.68 -12.55 13.86
CA GLU A 49 -5.77 -11.92 14.62
C GLU A 49 -5.93 -12.51 16.03
N ASN A 50 -5.54 -13.78 16.22
CA ASN A 50 -5.61 -14.48 17.50
C ASN A 50 -4.36 -14.25 18.38
N GLY A 51 -3.42 -13.41 17.92
CA GLY A 51 -2.16 -13.16 18.62
C GLY A 51 -1.06 -14.19 18.39
N GLU A 52 -1.34 -15.28 17.64
CA GLU A 52 -0.36 -16.31 17.32
C GLU A 52 0.59 -15.87 16.20
N LEU A 53 1.86 -16.24 16.32
CA LEU A 53 2.86 -16.05 15.27
C LEU A 53 2.80 -17.20 14.27
N LYS A 54 2.43 -16.90 13.03
CA LYS A 54 2.43 -17.88 11.93
C LYS A 54 2.86 -17.23 10.62
N VAL A 55 3.32 -18.04 9.68
CA VAL A 55 3.49 -17.58 8.30
C VAL A 55 2.10 -17.24 7.75
N PRO A 56 1.88 -16.00 7.24
CA PRO A 56 0.59 -15.63 6.68
C PRO A 56 0.32 -16.41 5.40
N SER A 57 -0.92 -16.84 5.23
CA SER A 57 -1.41 -17.45 3.98
C SER A 57 -1.36 -16.48 2.81
N VAL A 58 -1.39 -17.01 1.59
CA VAL A 58 -1.49 -16.21 0.35
C VAL A 58 -2.69 -15.25 0.37
N ALA A 59 -3.82 -15.65 0.96
CA ALA A 59 -5.00 -14.80 1.09
C ALA A 59 -4.75 -13.62 2.05
N GLU A 60 -4.12 -13.88 3.21
CA GLU A 60 -3.72 -12.84 4.16
C GLU A 60 -2.71 -11.85 3.53
N LEU A 61 -1.76 -12.36 2.74
CA LEU A 61 -0.81 -11.52 1.99
C LEU A 61 -1.51 -10.62 0.97
N LYS A 62 -2.45 -11.17 0.19
CA LYS A 62 -3.26 -10.42 -0.78
C LYS A 62 -4.08 -9.34 -0.09
N ALA A 63 -4.77 -9.68 1.00
CA ALA A 63 -5.57 -8.74 1.78
C ALA A 63 -4.72 -7.61 2.35
N LYS A 64 -3.54 -7.93 2.90
CA LYS A 64 -2.61 -6.93 3.44
C LYS A 64 -2.07 -6.00 2.35
N ALA A 65 -1.66 -6.54 1.20
CA ALA A 65 -1.18 -5.75 0.07
C ALA A 65 -2.26 -4.79 -0.46
N ALA A 66 -3.49 -5.29 -0.64
CA ALA A 66 -4.62 -4.46 -1.07
C ALA A 66 -4.90 -3.35 -0.05
N TYR A 67 -4.91 -3.69 1.24
CA TYR A 67 -5.07 -2.72 2.32
C TYR A 67 -4.00 -1.62 2.27
N LEU A 68 -2.72 -1.97 2.11
CA LEU A 68 -1.61 -1.02 2.04
C LEU A 68 -1.73 -0.11 0.81
N LEU A 69 -2.06 -0.65 -0.36
CA LEU A 69 -2.31 0.14 -1.57
C LEU A 69 -3.48 1.11 -1.36
N MET A 70 -4.57 0.68 -0.74
CA MET A 70 -5.69 1.58 -0.40
C MET A 70 -5.28 2.66 0.62
N GLN A 71 -4.33 2.40 1.54
CA GLN A 71 -3.83 3.44 2.43
C GLN A 71 -3.13 4.56 1.67
N THR A 72 -2.44 4.26 0.57
CA THR A 72 -1.78 5.29 -0.27
C THR A 72 -2.76 6.28 -0.90
N LEU A 73 -4.06 5.95 -0.94
CA LEU A 73 -5.12 6.83 -1.43
C LEU A 73 -5.59 7.84 -0.38
N LYS A 74 -5.23 7.66 0.90
CA LYS A 74 -5.73 8.48 2.00
C LYS A 74 -5.15 9.89 2.05
N ASN A 75 -4.11 10.19 1.30
CA ASN A 75 -3.53 11.52 1.27
C ASN A 75 -3.22 11.88 -0.19
N ASN A 76 -3.26 13.18 -0.51
CA ASN A 76 -2.95 13.73 -1.84
C ASN A 76 -2.12 15.02 -1.76
N SER A 77 -1.48 15.28 -0.62
CA SER A 77 -0.60 16.42 -0.35
C SER A 77 0.86 16.27 -0.82
N GLU A 78 1.31 15.05 -1.11
CA GLU A 78 2.70 14.72 -1.43
C GLU A 78 2.77 13.98 -2.76
N GLU A 79 3.84 14.19 -3.52
CA GLU A 79 4.07 13.57 -4.84
C GLU A 79 4.13 12.04 -4.78
N GLN A 80 4.53 11.48 -3.64
CA GLN A 80 4.63 10.05 -3.42
C GLN A 80 4.14 9.66 -2.03
N TYR A 81 3.41 8.55 -1.94
CA TYR A 81 3.04 7.92 -0.69
C TYR A 81 3.59 6.52 -0.58
N THR A 82 4.13 6.19 0.58
CA THR A 82 4.66 4.85 0.88
C THR A 82 4.04 4.32 2.16
N TYR A 83 3.46 3.12 2.10
CA TYR A 83 2.99 2.37 3.26
C TYR A 83 3.63 0.98 3.26
N SER A 84 4.25 0.61 4.37
CA SER A 84 4.94 -0.68 4.49
C SER A 84 4.56 -1.42 5.78
N SER A 85 4.49 -2.74 5.71
CA SER A 85 4.22 -3.61 6.85
C SER A 85 4.55 -5.05 6.51
N GLY A 86 5.23 -5.76 7.43
CA GLY A 86 5.47 -7.20 7.30
C GLY A 86 6.32 -7.62 6.09
N GLY A 87 7.17 -6.73 5.58
CA GLY A 87 7.98 -6.95 4.38
C GLY A 87 7.29 -6.50 3.08
N ILE A 88 6.00 -6.17 3.09
CA ILE A 88 5.30 -5.63 1.93
C ILE A 88 5.40 -4.10 1.96
N THR A 89 5.75 -3.51 0.82
CA THR A 89 5.78 -2.05 0.62
C THR A 89 4.90 -1.68 -0.57
N ALA A 90 3.89 -0.85 -0.31
CA ALA A 90 3.02 -0.26 -1.29
C ALA A 90 3.40 1.20 -1.50
N LYS A 91 3.58 1.62 -2.75
CA LYS A 91 3.82 3.01 -3.13
C LYS A 91 2.80 3.49 -4.13
N ARG A 92 2.49 4.78 -4.05
CA ARG A 92 1.71 5.51 -5.04
C ARG A 92 2.49 6.73 -5.45
N PHE A 93 2.61 6.94 -6.75
CA PHE A 93 3.16 8.14 -7.35
C PHE A 93 1.99 8.92 -7.93
N LEU A 94 1.79 10.16 -7.47
CA LEU A 94 0.75 11.03 -8.00
C LEU A 94 1.04 11.35 -9.46
N LYS A 95 -0.04 11.64 -10.20
CA LYS A 95 0.06 12.11 -11.58
C LYS A 95 0.84 13.44 -11.61
N THR A 96 1.84 13.51 -12.47
CA THR A 96 2.53 14.75 -12.83
C THR A 96 2.19 15.14 -14.27
N ASP A 97 2.69 16.28 -14.75
CA ASP A 97 2.53 16.67 -16.15
C ASP A 97 3.19 15.68 -17.12
N GLU A 98 4.20 14.93 -16.65
CA GLU A 98 5.01 14.02 -17.46
C GLU A 98 4.65 12.54 -17.27
N SER A 99 4.04 12.17 -16.14
CA SER A 99 3.79 10.77 -15.78
C SER A 99 2.37 10.52 -15.26
N PRO A 100 1.71 9.43 -15.69
CA PRO A 100 0.43 9.03 -15.13
C PRO A 100 0.61 8.55 -13.68
N GLU A 101 -0.46 8.63 -12.90
CA GLU A 101 -0.49 8.05 -11.55
C GLU A 101 -0.20 6.54 -11.61
N LEU A 102 0.75 6.10 -10.78
CA LEU A 102 1.29 4.75 -10.74
C LEU A 102 1.18 4.16 -9.33
N PHE A 103 0.90 2.85 -9.26
CA PHE A 103 0.96 2.06 -8.03
C PHE A 103 2.05 1.00 -8.16
N GLU A 104 2.89 0.91 -7.13
CA GLU A 104 3.97 -0.08 -7.02
C GLU A 104 3.76 -0.93 -5.77
N LEU A 105 3.98 -2.22 -5.90
CA LEU A 105 3.97 -3.17 -4.79
C LEU A 105 5.26 -3.97 -4.82
N SER A 106 5.94 -4.06 -3.68
CA SER A 106 7.19 -4.80 -3.53
C SER A 106 7.20 -5.61 -2.24
N PHE A 107 7.99 -6.68 -2.23
CA PHE A 107 8.32 -7.44 -1.03
C PHE A 107 9.82 -7.30 -0.79
N VAL A 108 10.19 -6.64 0.31
CA VAL A 108 11.56 -6.22 0.61
C VAL A 108 12.13 -7.12 1.69
N LEU A 109 13.07 -7.99 1.30
CA LEU A 109 13.84 -8.82 2.22
C LEU A 109 14.94 -8.04 2.92
N THR A 110 15.59 -7.14 2.18
CA THR A 110 16.65 -6.27 2.67
C THR A 110 16.73 -5.04 1.77
N SER A 111 17.10 -3.90 2.35
CA SER A 111 17.34 -2.66 1.64
C SER A 111 18.52 -1.94 2.30
N CYS A 112 19.27 -1.20 1.50
CA CYS A 112 20.35 -0.34 1.96
C CYS A 112 20.38 0.87 1.04
N ASP A 113 20.44 2.06 1.61
CA ASP A 113 20.62 3.32 0.91
C ASP A 113 21.96 3.96 1.32
N SER A 114 22.44 4.88 0.47
CA SER A 114 23.77 5.47 0.57
C SER A 114 23.73 6.99 0.69
N GLU A 115 22.58 7.58 1.00
CA GLU A 115 22.43 9.04 1.08
C GLU A 115 23.20 9.61 2.29
N PHE A 116 24.48 9.90 2.08
CA PHE A 116 25.19 10.94 2.81
C PHE A 116 24.81 12.28 2.18
N TYR A 117 24.04 13.11 2.89
CA TYR A 117 23.88 14.52 2.51
C TYR A 117 25.27 15.18 2.55
N GLN A 118 25.78 15.62 1.38
CA GLN A 118 26.90 16.56 1.28
C GLN A 118 26.38 17.96 1.00
#